data_AF-X6NXY9-F1
#
_entry.id   AF-X6NXY9-F1
#
_cell.length_a   1.000
_cell.length_b   1.000
_cell.length_c   1.000
_cell.angle_alpha   90.00
_cell.angle_beta   90.00
_cell.angle_gamma   90.00
#
_symmetry.space_group_name_H-M   'P 1'
#
loop_
_entity.id
_entity.type
_entity.pdbx_description
1 polymer ?
#
loop_
_entity_poly.entity_id
_entity_poly.type
_entity_poly.pdbx_seq_one_letter_code
_entity_poly.pdbx_strand_id
1 'polypeptide(L)'
;IFQTLKDLTVPFIQAQCVLHKHEILICGDYDQNSCYSYHKIKNEYKFICDFPKDLILWGHCVVKLVDNNKDNNQINLLCFGGHSKYTLIMKYVSVWDNLSKENNQNEWITFKDNNNNIINIEKDFNSCHVVRAVLGGINNNLLFITYYPHYISVFNLNTYQFIKYYNLPIKDNQTISDHCLIRISYNEMLFFYYNSYILINYDEYNNKFYFNHIKIYDKLSKSRNYSYVYVDCVILVFGGCNDIYKFVIRNNEWVDVQNNFYKQLTYCVPLLSEDMIIYI
;
A
#
# COMPACT_ATOMS: atom_id res chain seq x y z
N ILE A 1 -16.61 -11.24 -4.86
CA ILE A 1 -16.22 -12.67 -4.96
C ILE A 1 -14.78 -12.78 -4.48
N PHE A 2 -14.41 -13.84 -3.75
CA PHE A 2 -13.02 -14.07 -3.33
C PHE A 2 -12.33 -15.07 -4.26
N GLN A 3 -11.08 -14.81 -4.61
CA GLN A 3 -10.23 -15.74 -5.37
C GLN A 3 -8.87 -15.86 -4.70
N THR A 4 -8.38 -17.08 -4.54
CA THR A 4 -7.01 -17.34 -4.06
C THR A 4 -6.08 -17.51 -5.24
N LEU A 5 -4.85 -17.00 -5.13
CA LEU A 5 -3.81 -17.25 -6.12
C LEU A 5 -3.34 -18.71 -6.03
N LYS A 6 -2.75 -19.23 -7.12
CA LYS A 6 -2.04 -20.51 -7.09
C LYS A 6 -0.86 -20.41 -6.13
N ASP A 7 -0.63 -21.45 -5.33
CA ASP A 7 0.49 -21.45 -4.39
C ASP A 7 1.82 -21.28 -5.16
N LEU A 8 2.64 -20.32 -4.72
CA LEU A 8 4.00 -20.13 -5.21
C LEU A 8 4.96 -20.99 -4.37
N THR A 9 6.00 -21.54 -5.01
CA THR A 9 7.01 -22.38 -4.34
C THR A 9 7.71 -21.66 -3.18
N VAL A 10 7.78 -20.33 -3.25
CA VAL A 10 8.38 -19.48 -2.24
C VAL A 10 7.27 -18.72 -1.52
N PRO A 11 7.09 -18.90 -0.20
CA PRO A 11 6.07 -18.18 0.55
C PRO A 11 6.45 -16.71 0.71
N PHE A 12 5.46 -15.84 0.56
CA PHE A 12 5.58 -14.43 0.88
C PHE A 12 4.84 -14.09 2.18
N ILE A 13 5.40 -13.23 3.03
CA ILE A 13 4.84 -12.74 4.28
C ILE A 13 4.78 -11.21 4.22
N GLN A 14 3.56 -10.64 4.19
CA GLN A 14 3.34 -9.18 4.12
C GLN A 14 3.92 -8.51 2.87
N ALA A 15 3.98 -9.23 1.74
CA ALA A 15 4.43 -8.68 0.46
C ALA A 15 3.66 -7.41 0.08
N GLN A 16 4.36 -6.49 -0.58
CA GLN A 16 3.69 -5.34 -1.20
C GLN A 16 3.21 -5.76 -2.58
N CYS A 17 1.90 -5.68 -2.80
CA CYS A 17 1.28 -6.10 -4.05
C CYS A 17 0.59 -4.95 -4.77
N VAL A 18 0.69 -4.93 -6.09
CA VAL A 18 0.13 -3.88 -6.95
C VAL A 18 -0.68 -4.52 -8.09
N LEU A 19 -1.90 -4.03 -8.31
CA LEU A 19 -2.71 -4.44 -9.44
C LEU A 19 -2.42 -3.63 -10.70
N HIS A 20 -2.25 -4.35 -11.81
CA HIS A 20 -2.11 -3.77 -13.13
C HIS A 20 -2.79 -4.63 -14.19
N LYS A 21 -3.93 -4.19 -14.71
CA LYS A 21 -4.69 -4.92 -15.74
C LYS A 21 -4.98 -6.36 -15.31
N HIS A 22 -4.44 -7.35 -16.03
CA HIS A 22 -4.60 -8.77 -15.74
C HIS A 22 -3.53 -9.33 -14.80
N GLU A 23 -2.73 -8.47 -14.17
CA GLU A 23 -1.56 -8.86 -13.40
C GLU A 23 -1.64 -8.39 -11.95
N ILE A 24 -1.07 -9.22 -11.08
CA ILE A 24 -0.76 -8.91 -9.69
C ILE A 24 0.75 -8.89 -9.58
N LEU A 25 1.32 -7.71 -9.39
CA LEU A 25 2.75 -7.55 -9.15
C LEU A 25 3.01 -7.75 -7.66
N ILE A 26 3.94 -8.64 -7.34
CA ILE A 26 4.40 -8.96 -5.99
C ILE A 26 5.80 -8.40 -5.88
N CYS A 27 5.99 -7.42 -5.01
CA CYS A 27 7.21 -6.62 -4.94
C CYS A 27 8.01 -6.94 -3.67
N GLY A 28 8.48 -8.19 -3.54
CA GLY A 28 9.28 -8.60 -2.40
C GLY A 28 8.54 -8.57 -1.06
N ASP A 29 9.23 -9.01 -0.01
CA ASP A 29 8.83 -8.91 1.37
C ASP A 29 10.05 -8.89 2.32
N TYR A 30 9.82 -9.11 3.62
CA TYR A 30 10.87 -9.16 4.65
C TYR A 30 12.01 -10.17 4.37
N ASP A 31 11.72 -11.34 3.81
CA ASP A 31 12.66 -12.44 3.56
C ASP A 31 12.93 -12.69 2.06
N GLN A 32 12.18 -12.05 1.17
CA GLN A 32 12.22 -12.25 -0.28
C GLN A 32 12.47 -10.93 -1.01
N ASN A 33 13.59 -10.84 -1.71
CA ASN A 33 13.93 -9.68 -2.55
C ASN A 33 13.41 -9.82 -3.99
N SER A 34 12.88 -10.97 -4.38
CA SER A 34 12.40 -11.20 -5.74
C SER A 34 11.02 -10.61 -5.99
N CYS A 35 10.84 -10.04 -7.17
CA CYS A 35 9.57 -9.53 -7.68
C CYS A 35 8.98 -10.48 -8.72
N TYR A 36 7.67 -10.70 -8.65
CA TYR A 36 6.93 -11.56 -9.58
C TYR A 36 5.70 -10.86 -10.14
N SER A 37 5.32 -11.21 -11.36
CA SER A 37 4.00 -10.90 -11.91
C SER A 37 3.19 -12.19 -11.95
N TYR A 38 2.03 -12.19 -11.30
CA TYR A 38 1.03 -13.23 -11.41
C TYR A 38 -0.06 -12.81 -12.40
N HIS A 39 -0.28 -13.60 -13.44
CA HIS A 39 -1.30 -13.29 -14.44
C HIS A 39 -2.63 -13.97 -14.09
N LYS A 40 -3.66 -13.17 -13.76
CA LYS A 40 -4.96 -13.62 -13.27
C LYS A 40 -5.66 -14.64 -14.19
N ILE A 41 -5.62 -14.42 -15.51
CA ILE A 41 -6.24 -15.32 -16.49
C ILE A 41 -5.41 -16.59 -16.73
N LYS A 42 -4.09 -16.45 -16.88
CA LYS A 42 -3.18 -17.58 -17.17
C LYS A 42 -2.92 -18.45 -15.93
N ASN A 43 -3.15 -17.91 -14.72
CA ASN A 43 -2.89 -18.58 -13.44
C ASN A 43 -1.43 -19.03 -13.29
N GLU A 44 -0.51 -18.15 -13.69
CA GLU A 44 0.92 -18.41 -13.74
C GLU A 44 1.72 -17.21 -13.22
N TYR A 45 2.92 -17.50 -12.75
CA TYR A 45 3.89 -16.51 -12.28
C TYR A 45 5.02 -16.34 -13.29
N LYS A 46 5.50 -15.11 -13.43
CA LYS A 46 6.76 -14.79 -14.11
C LYS A 46 7.61 -13.91 -13.22
N PHE A 47 8.90 -14.21 -13.19
CA PHE A 47 9.90 -13.37 -12.54
C PHE A 47 10.00 -12.01 -13.23
N ILE A 48 10.16 -10.95 -12.44
CA ILE A 48 10.37 -9.58 -12.91
C ILE A 48 11.85 -9.21 -12.76
N CYS A 49 12.31 -9.08 -11.51
CA CYS A 49 13.68 -8.79 -11.09
C CYS A 49 13.85 -9.03 -9.59
N ASP A 50 15.05 -8.81 -9.07
CA ASP A 50 15.30 -8.72 -7.64
C ASP A 50 15.49 -7.26 -7.21
N PHE A 51 15.19 -6.96 -5.94
CA PHE A 51 15.72 -5.78 -5.28
C PHE A 51 17.25 -5.90 -5.09
N PRO A 52 17.98 -4.77 -5.05
CA PRO A 52 19.40 -4.76 -4.69
C PRO A 52 19.69 -5.56 -3.40
N LYS A 53 20.74 -6.39 -3.42
CA LYS A 53 21.02 -7.43 -2.40
C LYS A 53 21.16 -6.92 -0.97
N ASP A 54 21.57 -5.66 -0.79
CA ASP A 54 21.86 -5.09 0.54
C ASP A 54 20.65 -4.36 1.15
N LEU A 55 19.47 -4.43 0.52
CA LEU A 55 18.25 -3.79 1.00
C LEU A 55 17.47 -4.68 1.95
N ILE A 56 17.08 -4.09 3.08
CA ILE A 56 16.14 -4.71 4.02
C ILE A 56 14.76 -4.13 3.74
N LEU A 57 13.88 -4.97 3.18
CA LEU A 57 12.52 -4.60 2.77
C LEU A 57 11.52 -4.59 3.93
N TRP A 58 11.97 -4.78 5.17
CA TRP A 58 11.05 -4.76 6.32
C TRP A 58 10.36 -3.40 6.44
N GLY A 59 9.04 -3.37 6.26
CA GLY A 59 8.24 -2.15 6.43
C GLY A 59 8.25 -1.21 5.22
N HIS A 60 8.80 -1.65 4.09
CA HIS A 60 8.74 -0.90 2.83
C HIS A 60 7.30 -0.76 2.33
N CYS A 61 7.08 0.28 1.52
CA CYS A 61 5.83 0.58 0.86
C CYS A 61 6.07 0.69 -0.65
N VAL A 62 5.21 0.07 -1.44
CA VAL A 62 5.19 0.21 -2.90
C VAL A 62 3.91 0.89 -3.33
N VAL A 63 4.05 1.96 -4.11
CA VAL A 63 2.92 2.74 -4.62
C VAL A 63 2.99 2.80 -6.14
N LYS A 64 1.86 2.51 -6.78
CA LYS A 64 1.67 2.68 -8.22
C LYS A 64 1.45 4.16 -8.54
N LEU A 65 2.34 4.75 -9.31
CA LEU A 65 2.21 6.13 -9.79
C LEU A 65 1.17 6.22 -10.91
N VAL A 66 0.40 7.30 -10.94
CA VAL A 66 -0.58 7.55 -12.01
C VAL A 66 0.17 7.95 -13.28
N ASP A 67 -0.01 7.18 -14.35
CA ASP A 67 0.40 7.56 -15.69
C ASP A 67 -0.81 8.10 -16.44
N ASN A 68 -0.64 9.23 -17.15
CA ASN A 68 -1.69 9.81 -17.98
C ASN A 68 -1.90 9.03 -19.28
N ASN A 69 -0.95 8.16 -19.65
CA ASN A 69 -1.06 7.30 -20.83
C ASN A 69 -1.81 6.00 -20.50
N LYS A 70 -3.13 6.02 -20.71
CA LYS A 70 -4.03 4.90 -20.43
C LYS A 70 -3.79 3.63 -21.29
N ASP A 71 -3.08 3.75 -22.41
CA ASP A 71 -2.95 2.68 -23.41
C ASP A 71 -1.72 1.78 -23.27
N ASN A 72 -0.78 2.08 -22.35
CA ASN A 72 0.44 1.28 -22.25
C ASN A 72 0.34 0.13 -21.22
N ASN A 73 1.00 -0.99 -21.51
CA ASN A 73 1.27 -2.09 -20.57
C ASN A 73 2.42 -1.74 -19.62
N GLN A 74 2.56 -0.45 -19.31
CA GLN A 74 3.65 0.12 -18.53
C GLN A 74 3.08 0.89 -17.35
N ILE A 75 3.77 0.82 -16.21
CA ILE A 75 3.48 1.63 -15.03
C ILE A 75 4.77 2.00 -14.35
N ASN A 76 4.74 3.09 -13.59
CA ASN A 76 5.82 3.43 -12.67
C ASN A 76 5.44 3.00 -11.26
N LEU A 77 6.32 2.25 -10.61
CA LEU A 77 6.21 1.85 -9.22
C LEU A 77 7.24 2.61 -8.41
N LEU A 78 6.82 3.19 -7.29
CA LEU A 78 7.68 3.88 -6.35
C LEU A 78 7.77 3.03 -5.08
N CYS A 79 8.99 2.68 -4.68
CA CYS A 79 9.27 1.95 -3.46
C CYS A 79 10.10 2.82 -2.51
N PHE A 80 9.69 2.87 -1.24
CA PHE A 80 10.38 3.60 -0.18
C PHE A 80 9.93 3.07 1.18
N GLY A 81 10.55 3.57 2.25
CA GLY A 81 10.31 3.06 3.59
C GLY A 81 11.17 1.84 3.89
N GLY A 82 10.97 1.36 5.11
CA GLY A 82 11.70 0.24 5.67
C GLY A 82 13.00 0.66 6.35
N HIS A 83 13.85 -0.31 6.66
CA HIS A 83 15.08 -0.05 7.42
C HIS A 83 16.14 0.67 6.59
N SER A 84 16.10 0.52 5.27
CA SER A 84 17.07 1.12 4.36
C SER A 84 16.49 2.40 3.76
N LYS A 85 17.19 3.53 3.92
CA LYS A 85 16.75 4.89 3.48
C LYS A 85 16.78 5.11 1.97
N TYR A 86 16.36 4.12 1.18
CA TYR A 86 16.37 4.22 -0.28
C TYR A 86 14.98 4.47 -0.81
N THR A 87 14.88 5.47 -1.69
CA THR A 87 13.73 5.62 -2.58
C THR A 87 14.12 5.05 -3.94
N LEU A 88 13.35 4.06 -4.39
CA LEU A 88 13.55 3.35 -5.64
C LEU A 88 12.34 3.56 -6.55
N ILE A 89 12.58 3.58 -7.84
CA ILE A 89 11.55 3.60 -8.86
C ILE A 89 11.77 2.42 -9.82
N MET A 90 10.68 1.84 -10.31
CA MET A 90 10.69 0.86 -11.38
C MET A 90 9.72 1.29 -12.46
N LYS A 91 10.23 1.39 -13.69
CA LYS A 91 9.40 1.43 -14.90
C LYS A 91 9.05 -0.02 -15.26
N TYR A 92 7.91 -0.49 -14.78
CA TYR A 92 7.43 -1.83 -15.06
C TYR A 92 6.81 -1.88 -16.46
N VAL A 93 7.14 -2.93 -17.21
CA VAL A 93 6.51 -3.31 -18.48
C VAL A 93 6.12 -4.77 -18.38
N SER A 94 4.88 -5.10 -18.74
CA SER A 94 4.36 -6.47 -18.61
C SER A 94 5.35 -7.51 -19.12
N VAL A 95 5.69 -8.48 -18.27
CA VAL A 95 6.54 -9.62 -18.62
C VAL A 95 5.79 -10.69 -19.44
N TRP A 96 4.51 -10.45 -19.71
CA TRP A 96 3.65 -11.33 -20.49
C TRP A 96 3.53 -10.91 -21.95
N ASP A 97 3.92 -9.68 -22.27
CA ASP A 97 3.98 -9.19 -23.63
C ASP A 97 5.35 -9.47 -24.23
N ASN A 98 5.38 -9.81 -25.52
CA ASN A 98 6.63 -10.04 -26.26
C ASN A 98 7.27 -8.70 -26.72
N LEU A 99 7.27 -7.70 -25.85
CA LEU A 99 7.88 -6.39 -26.12
C LEU A 99 9.37 -6.44 -25.78
N SER A 100 10.20 -5.82 -26.61
CA SER A 100 11.61 -5.62 -26.32
C SER A 100 11.76 -4.74 -25.09
N LYS A 101 12.45 -5.23 -24.05
CA LYS A 101 12.80 -4.43 -22.87
C LYS A 101 13.83 -3.36 -23.26
N GLU A 102 13.54 -2.11 -22.94
CA GLU A 102 14.56 -1.05 -22.94
C GLU A 102 15.45 -1.19 -21.69
N ASN A 103 16.63 -0.55 -21.70
CA ASN A 103 17.51 -0.53 -20.53
C ASN A 103 16.79 0.03 -19.28
N ASN A 104 17.03 -0.59 -18.13
CA ASN A 104 16.46 -0.24 -16.81
C ASN A 104 14.94 -0.42 -16.68
N GLN A 105 14.27 -1.05 -17.65
CA GLN A 105 12.88 -1.47 -17.46
C GLN A 105 12.81 -2.74 -16.62
N ASN A 106 11.76 -2.87 -15.80
CA ASN A 106 11.57 -4.01 -14.90
C ASN A 106 12.73 -4.20 -13.91
N GLU A 107 13.40 -3.13 -13.52
CA GLU A 107 14.48 -3.13 -12.54
C GLU A 107 14.25 -2.00 -11.52
N TRP A 108 14.63 -2.23 -10.27
CA TRP A 108 14.62 -1.18 -9.25
C TRP A 108 15.86 -0.30 -9.38
N ILE A 109 15.65 0.97 -9.69
CA ILE A 109 16.72 1.97 -9.76
C ILE A 109 16.50 3.08 -8.74
N THR A 110 17.58 3.74 -8.33
CA THR A 110 17.50 4.90 -7.43
C THR A 110 16.61 5.98 -8.02
N PHE A 111 15.68 6.49 -7.23
CA PHE A 111 14.81 7.58 -7.63
C PHE A 111 15.57 8.91 -7.63
N LYS A 112 15.58 9.59 -8.77
CA LYS A 112 16.34 10.82 -9.00
C LYS A 112 15.52 11.87 -9.71
N ASP A 113 15.86 13.14 -9.46
CA ASP A 113 15.28 14.26 -10.19
C ASP A 113 15.90 14.43 -11.59
N ASN A 114 15.43 15.43 -12.34
CA ASN A 114 15.93 15.74 -13.69
C ASN A 114 17.40 16.19 -13.71
N ASN A 115 17.96 16.57 -12.56
CA ASN A 115 19.36 16.97 -12.40
C ASN A 115 20.22 15.82 -11.86
N ASN A 116 19.68 14.58 -11.84
CA ASN A 116 20.34 13.38 -11.33
C ASN A 116 20.64 13.43 -9.82
N ASN A 117 19.97 14.30 -9.06
CA ASN A 117 20.04 14.30 -7.60
C ASN A 117 19.15 13.18 -7.05
N ILE A 118 19.63 12.47 -6.04
CA ILE A 118 18.87 11.42 -5.35
C ILE A 118 17.72 12.07 -4.59
N ILE A 119 16.50 11.59 -4.83
CA ILE A 119 15.31 12.01 -4.10
C ILE A 119 15.16 11.06 -2.91
N ASN A 120 15.07 11.62 -1.70
CA ASN A 120 14.77 10.84 -0.50
C ASN A 120 13.40 11.25 0.06
N ILE A 121 12.47 10.29 0.08
CA ILE A 121 11.11 10.47 0.63
C ILE A 121 11.08 10.22 2.14
N GLU A 122 12.15 9.66 2.72
CA GLU A 122 12.26 9.50 4.15
C GLU A 122 13.00 10.70 4.76
N LYS A 123 12.42 11.25 5.84
CA LYS A 123 13.18 12.12 6.74
C LYS A 123 14.06 11.25 7.63
N ASP A 124 15.14 11.83 8.19
CA ASP A 124 16.05 11.20 9.16
C ASP A 124 15.35 10.77 10.46
N PHE A 125 14.48 9.79 10.36
CA PHE A 125 13.85 9.13 11.48
C PHE A 125 14.52 7.76 11.60
N ASN A 126 15.00 7.43 12.79
CA ASN A 126 15.45 6.08 13.14
C ASN A 126 14.27 5.08 13.20
N SER A 127 13.25 5.24 12.36
CA SER A 127 11.99 4.52 12.42
C SER A 127 12.10 3.23 11.63
N CYS A 128 12.52 2.16 12.30
CA CYS A 128 12.48 0.78 11.80
C CYS A 128 11.04 0.23 11.69
N HIS A 129 10.10 1.00 11.13
CA HIS A 129 8.67 0.72 11.25
C HIS A 129 7.93 0.86 9.91
N VAL A 130 6.86 0.07 9.79
CA VAL A 130 6.00 -0.04 8.60
C VAL A 130 5.51 1.34 8.16
N VAL A 131 5.77 1.68 6.90
CA VAL A 131 5.24 2.87 6.24
C VAL A 131 4.01 2.47 5.43
N ARG A 132 2.98 3.32 5.42
CA ARG A 132 1.86 3.22 4.48
C ARG A 132 1.75 4.52 3.71
N ALA A 133 1.43 4.42 2.43
CA ALA A 133 1.22 5.60 1.62
C ALA A 133 0.14 5.40 0.58
N VAL A 134 -0.53 6.51 0.25
CA VAL A 134 -1.52 6.58 -0.82
C VAL A 134 -1.30 7.84 -1.64
N LEU A 135 -1.63 7.75 -2.93
CA LEU A 135 -1.69 8.92 -3.79
C LEU A 135 -2.98 9.68 -3.57
N GLY A 136 -2.90 11.00 -3.54
CA GLY A 136 -4.03 11.90 -3.54
C GLY A 136 -3.63 13.28 -4.05
N GLY A 137 -4.31 14.31 -3.57
CA GLY A 137 -4.29 15.63 -4.21
C GLY A 137 -5.19 15.64 -5.44
N ILE A 138 -5.68 16.82 -5.80
CA ILE A 138 -6.61 17.00 -6.93
C ILE A 138 -6.03 16.48 -8.25
N ASN A 139 -4.70 16.51 -8.39
CA ASN A 139 -3.96 16.07 -9.57
C ASN A 139 -3.24 14.71 -9.37
N ASN A 140 -3.53 13.96 -8.30
CA ASN A 140 -2.82 12.72 -7.93
C ASN A 140 -1.30 12.87 -7.79
N ASN A 141 -0.83 14.07 -7.49
CA ASN A 141 0.59 14.44 -7.39
C ASN A 141 1.08 14.49 -5.94
N LEU A 142 0.20 14.24 -4.96
CA LEU A 142 0.56 14.23 -3.55
C LEU A 142 0.63 12.79 -3.05
N LEU A 143 1.70 12.50 -2.33
CA LEU A 143 1.92 11.25 -1.63
C LEU A 143 1.68 11.50 -0.14
N PHE A 144 0.60 10.93 0.39
CA PHE A 144 0.30 10.94 1.81
C PHE A 144 0.95 9.74 2.46
N ILE A 145 1.79 9.97 3.45
CA ILE A 145 2.65 8.93 4.04
C ILE A 145 2.40 8.89 5.53
N THR A 146 1.97 7.75 6.06
CA THR A 146 1.85 7.51 7.50
C THR A 146 2.99 6.64 8.01
N TYR A 147 3.56 7.03 9.14
CA TYR A 147 4.73 6.37 9.71
C TYR A 147 4.81 6.58 11.23
N TYR A 148 5.58 5.72 11.89
CA TYR A 148 5.79 5.74 13.33
C TYR A 148 6.33 7.09 13.84
N PRO A 149 5.99 7.52 15.07
CA PRO A 149 5.06 6.94 16.04
C PRO A 149 3.56 7.12 15.74
N HIS A 150 3.18 8.23 15.09
CA HIS A 150 1.80 8.52 14.68
C HIS A 150 1.78 9.74 13.75
N TYR A 151 2.69 9.79 12.77
CA TYR A 151 2.79 10.91 11.86
C TYR A 151 2.07 10.64 10.54
N ILE A 152 1.59 11.72 9.93
CA ILE A 152 1.24 11.79 8.50
C ILE A 152 2.05 12.91 7.85
N SER A 153 2.69 12.65 6.71
CA SER A 153 3.35 13.66 5.89
C SER A 153 2.77 13.73 4.49
N VAL A 154 3.01 14.87 3.84
CA VAL A 154 2.65 15.11 2.44
C VAL A 154 3.92 15.40 1.66
N PHE A 155 4.17 14.59 0.65
CA PHE A 155 5.27 14.75 -0.30
C PHE A 155 4.71 15.07 -1.68
N ASN A 156 5.25 16.10 -2.33
CA ASN A 156 4.82 16.50 -3.67
C ASN A 156 5.69 15.78 -4.71
N LEU A 157 5.07 14.91 -5.52
CA LEU A 157 5.73 14.13 -6.55
C LEU A 157 6.13 14.95 -7.78
N ASN A 158 5.57 16.14 -7.99
CA ASN A 158 5.96 17.00 -9.11
C ASN A 158 7.20 17.84 -8.78
N THR A 159 7.31 18.32 -7.54
CA THR A 159 8.43 19.16 -7.10
C THR A 159 9.51 18.38 -6.35
N TYR A 160 9.24 17.11 -6.02
CA TYR A 160 10.09 16.25 -5.19
C TYR A 160 10.40 16.85 -3.82
N GLN A 161 9.44 17.54 -3.23
CA GLN A 161 9.60 18.25 -1.95
C GLN A 161 8.56 17.83 -0.92
N PHE A 162 8.99 17.79 0.34
CA PHE A 162 8.08 17.71 1.47
C PHE A 162 7.30 19.02 1.62
N ILE A 163 5.98 18.90 1.73
CA ILE A 163 5.11 20.03 2.01
C ILE A 163 4.99 20.21 3.52
N LYS A 164 4.58 19.16 4.24
CA LYS A 164 4.30 19.23 5.68
C LYS A 164 4.24 17.85 6.33
N TYR A 165 4.30 17.83 7.65
CA TYR A 165 3.94 16.68 8.48
C TYR A 165 3.03 17.11 9.62
N TYR A 166 2.28 16.16 10.17
CA TYR A 166 1.32 16.37 11.25
C TYR A 166 1.29 15.17 12.19
N ASN A 167 1.03 15.41 13.47
CA ASN A 167 0.71 14.37 14.43
C ASN A 167 -0.75 13.94 14.21
N LEU A 168 -0.97 12.66 13.92
CA LEU A 168 -2.31 12.10 13.97
C LEU A 168 -2.84 12.24 15.41
N PRO A 169 -4.13 12.60 15.61
CA PRO A 169 -4.72 12.77 16.93
C PRO A 169 -4.98 11.42 17.61
N ILE A 170 -3.90 10.72 17.89
CA ILE A 170 -3.83 9.43 18.56
C ILE A 170 -3.34 9.69 19.99
N LYS A 171 -3.75 8.85 20.96
CA LYS A 171 -3.28 9.00 22.34
C LYS A 171 -1.77 8.73 22.40
N ASP A 172 -1.02 9.52 23.16
CA ASP A 172 0.45 9.44 23.23
C ASP A 172 1.00 8.06 23.63
N ASN A 173 0.20 7.24 24.33
CA ASN A 173 0.57 5.88 24.72
C ASN A 173 0.23 4.81 23.66
N GLN A 174 -0.34 5.20 22.52
CA GLN A 174 -0.66 4.32 21.40
C GLN A 174 0.34 4.57 20.27
N THR A 175 1.05 3.52 19.88
CA THR A 175 1.91 3.52 18.70
C THR A 175 1.15 3.00 17.50
N ILE A 176 1.49 3.48 16.31
CA ILE A 176 0.97 2.89 15.07
C ILE A 176 1.82 1.67 14.72
N SER A 177 1.28 0.48 14.97
CA SER A 177 1.77 -0.79 14.43
C SER A 177 0.60 -1.44 13.68
N ASP A 178 0.85 -1.97 12.48
CA ASP A 178 -0.18 -2.60 11.65
C ASP A 178 -1.35 -1.67 11.30
N HIS A 179 -1.02 -0.41 10.97
CA HIS A 179 -1.98 0.58 10.54
C HIS A 179 -2.28 0.47 9.05
N CYS A 180 -3.38 1.11 8.67
CA CYS A 180 -3.94 1.10 7.36
C CYS A 180 -4.24 2.54 6.93
N LEU A 181 -3.96 2.85 5.67
CA LEU A 181 -4.25 4.14 5.07
C LEU A 181 -4.97 3.89 3.75
N ILE A 182 -6.25 4.24 3.71
CA ILE A 182 -7.12 4.08 2.55
C ILE A 182 -7.38 5.45 1.96
N ARG A 183 -7.26 5.56 0.64
CA ARG A 183 -7.76 6.72 -0.09
C ARG A 183 -9.26 6.57 -0.33
N ILE A 184 -10.06 7.54 0.13
CA ILE A 184 -11.52 7.59 -0.10
C ILE A 184 -11.85 8.50 -1.29
N SER A 185 -11.18 9.65 -1.38
CA SER A 185 -11.30 10.59 -2.49
C SER A 185 -9.94 11.24 -2.77
N TYR A 186 -9.86 12.32 -3.57
CA TYR A 186 -8.58 12.99 -3.85
C TYR A 186 -7.89 13.50 -2.58
N ASN A 187 -8.67 14.04 -1.64
CA ASN A 187 -8.17 14.71 -0.45
C ASN A 187 -8.68 14.08 0.85
N GLU A 188 -9.41 12.98 0.76
CA GLU A 188 -9.94 12.27 1.92
C GLU A 188 -9.34 10.89 2.03
N MET A 189 -8.89 10.57 3.23
CA MET A 189 -8.29 9.30 3.58
C MET A 189 -8.95 8.75 4.84
N LEU A 190 -8.96 7.44 4.95
CA LEU A 190 -9.37 6.73 6.14
C LEU A 190 -8.18 6.02 6.72
N PHE A 191 -7.84 6.40 7.95
CA PHE A 191 -6.71 5.86 8.67
C PHE A 191 -7.20 4.91 9.76
N PHE A 192 -6.90 3.62 9.64
CA PHE A 192 -7.22 2.62 10.66
C PHE A 192 -5.98 2.32 11.48
N TYR A 193 -6.16 2.26 12.79
CA TYR A 193 -5.12 1.89 13.72
C TYR A 193 -5.72 1.18 14.93
N TYR A 194 -5.12 0.07 15.33
CA TYR A 194 -5.60 -0.71 16.47
C TYR A 194 -7.10 -0.99 16.39
N ASN A 195 -7.92 -0.41 17.29
CA ASN A 195 -9.37 -0.53 17.35
C ASN A 195 -10.11 0.78 16.99
N SER A 196 -9.46 1.69 16.28
CA SER A 196 -9.98 3.03 15.98
C SER A 196 -9.68 3.41 14.54
N TYR A 197 -10.41 4.42 14.06
CA TYR A 197 -10.14 4.99 12.76
C TYR A 197 -10.38 6.50 12.74
N ILE A 198 -9.69 7.17 11.84
CA ILE A 198 -9.72 8.62 11.67
C ILE A 198 -10.04 8.90 10.21
N LEU A 199 -11.11 9.66 9.97
CA LEU A 199 -11.33 10.28 8.67
C LEU A 199 -10.44 11.52 8.61
N ILE A 200 -9.51 11.50 7.65
CA ILE A 200 -8.55 12.57 7.40
C ILE A 200 -9.01 13.29 6.14
N ASN A 201 -9.19 14.61 6.23
CA ASN A 201 -9.39 15.48 5.07
C ASN A 201 -8.18 16.43 4.97
N TYR A 202 -7.66 16.59 3.77
CA TYR A 202 -6.53 17.47 3.48
C TYR A 202 -6.96 18.63 2.59
N ASP A 203 -6.87 19.85 3.11
CA ASP A 203 -7.02 21.07 2.35
C ASP A 203 -5.68 21.40 1.65
N GLU A 204 -5.63 21.08 0.36
CA GLU A 204 -4.46 21.29 -0.50
C GLU A 204 -4.13 22.77 -0.71
N TYR A 205 -5.11 23.67 -0.67
CA TYR A 205 -4.86 25.11 -0.85
C TYR A 205 -4.18 25.71 0.38
N ASN A 206 -4.64 25.34 1.57
CA ASN A 206 -4.11 25.86 2.84
C ASN A 206 -3.05 24.95 3.49
N ASN A 207 -2.72 23.81 2.88
CA ASN A 207 -1.83 22.79 3.43
C ASN A 207 -2.20 22.38 4.88
N LYS A 208 -3.48 22.10 5.10
CA LYS A 208 -4.05 21.84 6.43
C LYS A 208 -4.80 20.52 6.49
N PHE A 209 -4.54 19.75 7.54
CA PHE A 209 -5.30 18.55 7.86
C PHE A 209 -6.48 18.85 8.78
N TYR A 210 -7.57 18.15 8.53
CA TYR A 210 -8.74 18.06 9.39
C TYR A 210 -8.96 16.59 9.75
N PHE A 211 -9.22 16.34 11.03
CA PHE A 211 -9.38 15.00 11.56
C PHE A 211 -10.74 14.86 12.20
N ASN A 212 -11.49 13.84 11.77
CA ASN A 212 -12.69 13.42 12.46
C ASN A 212 -12.43 12.03 13.07
N HIS A 213 -12.32 12.00 14.39
CA HIS A 213 -12.08 10.76 15.12
C HIS A 213 -13.39 10.01 15.29
N ILE A 214 -13.41 8.74 14.91
CA ILE A 214 -14.60 7.92 15.04
C ILE A 214 -14.23 6.70 15.89
N LYS A 215 -14.80 6.66 17.10
CA LYS A 215 -14.62 5.55 18.04
C LYS A 215 -15.26 4.28 17.48
N ILE A 216 -14.59 3.13 17.66
CA ILE A 216 -15.00 1.85 17.08
C ILE A 216 -15.01 0.68 18.07
N TYR A 217 -16.01 -0.18 17.80
CA TYR A 217 -16.09 -1.65 17.89
C TYR A 217 -15.02 -2.39 18.71
N ASP A 218 -15.47 -2.92 19.86
CA ASP A 218 -14.61 -3.64 20.80
C ASP A 218 -14.03 -4.95 20.26
N LYS A 219 -14.67 -5.61 19.27
CA LYS A 219 -14.23 -6.93 18.80
C LYS A 219 -12.88 -6.92 18.08
N LEU A 220 -12.52 -5.84 17.39
CA LEU A 220 -11.23 -5.71 16.70
C LEU A 220 -10.05 -5.48 17.65
N SER A 221 -10.30 -5.06 18.88
CA SER A 221 -9.24 -4.77 19.87
C SER A 221 -8.34 -5.98 20.20
N LYS A 222 -8.81 -7.19 19.90
CA LYS A 222 -8.09 -8.45 20.15
C LYS A 222 -7.26 -8.93 18.96
N SER A 223 -7.43 -8.32 17.78
CA SER A 223 -6.83 -8.76 16.54
C SER A 223 -5.60 -7.92 16.20
N ARG A 224 -4.45 -8.60 16.02
CA ARG A 224 -3.23 -8.00 15.44
C ARG A 224 -3.06 -8.48 13.99
N ASN A 225 -2.25 -7.77 13.21
CA ASN A 225 -1.86 -8.18 11.86
C ASN A 225 -3.04 -8.39 10.90
N TYR A 226 -4.01 -7.48 10.93
CA TYR A 226 -5.08 -7.49 9.94
C TYR A 226 -4.66 -6.79 8.66
N SER A 227 -5.25 -7.21 7.55
CA SER A 227 -5.20 -6.52 6.27
C SER A 227 -6.60 -6.08 5.87
N TYR A 228 -6.72 -5.31 4.79
CA TYR A 228 -7.98 -4.66 4.46
C TYR A 228 -8.12 -4.45 2.96
N VAL A 229 -9.36 -4.35 2.50
CA VAL A 229 -9.69 -3.87 1.17
C VAL A 229 -10.90 -2.95 1.23
N TYR A 230 -10.86 -1.87 0.47
CA TYR A 230 -11.93 -0.88 0.38
C TYR A 230 -12.72 -1.10 -0.93
N VAL A 231 -14.03 -1.23 -0.83
CA VAL A 231 -14.96 -1.50 -1.94
C VAL A 231 -16.24 -0.69 -1.72
N ASP A 232 -16.57 0.27 -2.58
CA ASP A 232 -17.85 1.01 -2.58
C ASP A 232 -18.38 1.42 -1.19
N CYS A 233 -17.60 2.20 -0.43
CA CYS A 233 -17.91 2.64 0.95
C CYS A 233 -17.90 1.53 2.02
N VAL A 234 -17.44 0.33 1.68
CA VAL A 234 -17.27 -0.81 2.58
C VAL A 234 -15.79 -1.11 2.74
N ILE A 235 -15.37 -1.43 3.96
CA ILE A 235 -14.04 -1.97 4.23
C ILE A 235 -14.21 -3.39 4.71
N LEU A 236 -13.55 -4.32 4.04
CA LEU A 236 -13.41 -5.68 4.53
C LEU A 236 -12.05 -5.79 5.20
N VAL A 237 -12.04 -6.19 6.46
CA VAL A 237 -10.86 -6.42 7.27
C VAL A 237 -10.65 -7.93 7.39
N PHE A 238 -9.45 -8.40 7.07
CA PHE A 238 -9.07 -9.81 7.05
C PHE A 238 -8.04 -10.06 8.14
N GLY A 239 -8.23 -11.11 8.94
CA GLY A 239 -7.22 -11.59 9.88
C GLY A 239 -7.64 -11.52 11.35
N GLY A 240 -6.66 -11.48 12.26
CA GLY A 240 -6.90 -11.48 13.70
C GLY A 240 -7.09 -12.85 14.34
N CYS A 241 -7.85 -13.76 13.73
CA CYS A 241 -8.04 -15.17 14.13
C CYS A 241 -8.94 -15.94 13.11
N ASN A 242 -8.69 -15.78 11.79
CA ASN A 242 -9.47 -16.34 10.66
C ASN A 242 -10.80 -15.64 10.33
N ASP A 243 -11.14 -14.56 11.01
CA ASP A 243 -12.37 -13.82 10.75
C ASP A 243 -12.22 -12.80 9.61
N ILE A 244 -13.36 -12.49 8.99
CA ILE A 244 -13.52 -11.34 8.10
C ILE A 244 -14.58 -10.43 8.70
N TYR A 245 -14.21 -9.18 8.91
CA TYR A 245 -15.09 -8.15 9.40
C TYR A 245 -15.44 -7.19 8.28
N LYS A 246 -16.72 -6.87 8.13
CA LYS A 246 -17.19 -5.84 7.20
C LYS A 246 -17.52 -4.58 7.97
N PHE A 247 -16.98 -3.47 7.51
CA PHE A 247 -17.29 -2.14 8.01
C PHE A 247 -17.96 -1.32 6.92
N VAL A 248 -19.14 -0.75 7.21
CA VAL A 248 -19.87 0.12 6.28
C VAL A 248 -19.69 1.56 6.74
N ILE A 249 -18.91 2.34 5.98
CA ILE A 249 -18.52 3.71 6.37
C ILE A 249 -19.76 4.61 6.52
N ARG A 250 -20.71 4.54 5.58
CA ARG A 250 -21.90 5.41 5.56
C ARG A 250 -22.76 5.29 6.83
N ASN A 251 -22.83 4.08 7.39
CA ASN A 251 -23.65 3.81 8.57
C ASN A 251 -22.82 3.81 9.86
N ASN A 252 -21.48 3.85 9.76
CA ASN A 252 -20.58 3.59 10.87
C ASN A 252 -20.89 2.24 11.58
N GLU A 253 -21.20 1.21 10.81
CA GLU A 253 -21.67 -0.09 11.30
C GLU A 253 -20.68 -1.22 10.96
N TRP A 254 -20.45 -2.10 11.94
CA TRP A 254 -19.72 -3.35 11.75
C TRP A 254 -20.69 -4.51 11.58
N VAL A 255 -20.42 -5.33 10.57
CA VAL A 255 -21.16 -6.54 10.26
C VAL A 255 -20.17 -7.69 10.20
N ASP A 256 -20.42 -8.73 10.99
CA ASP A 256 -19.63 -9.96 10.92
C ASP A 256 -19.96 -10.67 9.60
N VAL A 257 -18.96 -10.96 8.79
CA VAL A 257 -19.15 -11.72 7.55
C VAL A 257 -18.84 -13.17 7.87
N GLN A 258 -19.87 -13.99 7.98
CA GLN A 258 -19.68 -15.44 8.04
C GLN A 258 -18.99 -15.88 6.75
N ASN A 259 -17.81 -16.46 6.88
CA ASN A 259 -17.10 -16.99 5.73
C ASN A 259 -16.33 -18.25 6.10
N ASN A 260 -16.39 -19.25 5.22
CA ASN A 260 -15.77 -20.56 5.45
C ASN A 260 -14.37 -20.61 4.83
N PHE A 261 -13.49 -19.67 5.19
CA PHE A 261 -12.10 -19.78 4.76
C PHE A 261 -11.42 -20.91 5.53
N TYR A 262 -11.01 -21.95 4.81
CA TYR A 262 -10.25 -23.08 5.37
C TYR A 262 -8.77 -22.77 5.63
N LYS A 263 -8.28 -21.57 5.26
CA LYS A 263 -6.89 -21.13 5.42
C LYS A 263 -6.81 -19.94 6.37
N GLN A 264 -5.73 -19.89 7.15
CA GLN A 264 -5.44 -18.77 8.05
C GLN A 264 -5.18 -17.48 7.26
N LEU A 265 -5.88 -16.40 7.61
CA LEU A 265 -5.82 -15.11 6.92
C LEU A 265 -4.79 -14.14 7.52
N THR A 266 -3.97 -14.59 8.47
CA THR A 266 -2.90 -13.78 9.06
C THR A 266 -1.88 -13.43 7.97
N TYR A 267 -1.52 -12.14 7.86
CA TYR A 267 -0.60 -11.60 6.85
C TYR A 267 -1.05 -11.71 5.38
N CYS A 268 -2.32 -12.02 5.11
CA CYS A 268 -2.84 -12.00 3.74
C CYS A 268 -2.85 -10.58 3.16
N VAL A 269 -2.76 -10.47 1.83
CA VAL A 269 -2.72 -9.19 1.10
C VAL A 269 -3.92 -9.13 0.16
N PRO A 270 -5.10 -8.71 0.65
CA PRO A 270 -6.29 -8.63 -0.16
C PRO A 270 -6.18 -7.49 -1.19
N LEU A 271 -6.50 -7.77 -2.44
CA LEU A 271 -6.44 -6.81 -3.55
C LEU A 271 -7.76 -6.77 -4.31
N LEU A 272 -8.35 -5.59 -4.49
CA LEU A 272 -9.58 -5.40 -5.28
C LEU A 272 -9.28 -5.12 -6.75
N SER A 273 -9.70 -6.01 -7.65
CA SER A 273 -9.65 -5.75 -9.10
C SER A 273 -10.78 -4.84 -9.57
N GLU A 274 -10.60 -4.28 -10.78
CA GLU A 274 -11.64 -3.51 -11.48
C GLU A 274 -12.95 -4.29 -11.66
N ASP A 275 -12.87 -5.61 -11.82
CA ASP A 275 -14.02 -6.52 -11.91
C ASP A 275 -14.66 -6.86 -10.55
N MET A 276 -14.33 -6.13 -9.48
CA MET A 276 -14.86 -6.33 -8.12
C MET A 276 -14.57 -7.73 -7.54
N ILE A 277 -13.42 -8.31 -7.93
CA ILE A 277 -12.89 -9.55 -7.38
C ILE A 277 -11.82 -9.19 -6.34
N ILE A 278 -11.92 -9.81 -5.17
CA ILE A 278 -10.90 -9.69 -4.13
C ILE A 278 -9.99 -10.90 -4.23
N TYR A 279 -8.74 -10.64 -4.59
CA TYR A 279 -7.67 -11.62 -4.58
C TYR A 279 -7.06 -11.67 -3.19
N ILE A 280 -6.90 -12.87 -2.62
CA ILE A 280 -6.31 -13.12 -1.30
C ILE A 280 -5.10 -14.02 -1.46
#